data_AF-A0A536H6R4-F1
#
_entry.id   AF-A0A536H6R4-F1
#
_cell.length_a   1.000
_cell.length_b   1.000
_cell.length_c   1.000
_cell.angle_alpha   90.00
_cell.angle_beta   90.00
_cell.angle_gamma   90.00
#
_symmetry.space_group_name_H-M   'P 1'
#
loop_
_entity.id
_entity.type
_entity.pdbx_description
1 polymer ?
#
loop_
_entity_poly.entity_id
_entity_poly.type
_entity_poly.pdbx_seq_one_letter_code
_entity_poly.pdbx_strand_id
1 'polypeptide(L)' 'MRGIFLSCSFSSGACKMRTKLLYHENSFTYECSAKVVAVDGDEIALDATVFFPGGGGQMPDRGTITWDNRQQEASV' A
#
# COMPACT_ATOMS: atom_id res chain seq x y z
N MET A 1 30.18 9.37 0.91
CA MET A 1 29.60 8.07 1.31
C MET A 1 28.65 7.64 0.20
N ARG A 2 29.04 6.60 -0.55
CA ARG A 2 28.35 6.11 -1.75
C ARG A 2 27.52 4.89 -1.36
N GLY A 3 26.20 4.98 -1.47
CA GLY A 3 25.30 3.83 -1.54
C GLY A 3 24.78 3.74 -2.98
N ILE A 4 25.40 2.88 -3.78
CA ILE A 4 24.92 2.51 -5.11
C ILE A 4 23.63 1.73 -4.87
N PHE A 5 22.48 2.36 -5.12
CA PHE A 5 21.22 1.64 -5.24
C PHE A 5 21.36 0.68 -6.42
N LEU A 6 21.24 -0.60 -6.12
CA LEU A 6 21.26 -1.68 -7.08
C LEU A 6 20.34 -1.34 -8.24
N SER A 7 20.91 -1.43 -9.44
CA SER A 7 20.22 -1.38 -10.72
C SER A 7 19.02 -2.32 -10.72
N CYS A 8 17.82 -1.77 -10.53
CA CYS A 8 16.64 -2.41 -11.04
C CYS A 8 16.71 -2.25 -12.55
N SER A 9 17.01 -3.33 -13.27
CA SER A 9 16.79 -3.38 -14.72
C SER A 9 15.30 -3.24 -14.96
N PHE A 10 14.82 -2.00 -15.04
CA PHE A 10 13.49 -1.67 -15.49
C PHE A 10 13.45 -2.01 -16.98
N SER A 11 13.15 -3.28 -17.27
CA SER A 11 12.83 -3.72 -18.62
C SER A 11 11.81 -2.75 -19.19
N SER A 12 12.15 -2.19 -20.36
CA SER A 12 11.37 -1.22 -21.12
C SER A 12 9.92 -1.69 -21.31
N GLY A 13 9.07 -1.32 -20.37
CA GLY A 13 7.65 -1.61 -20.33
C GLY A 13 7.12 -1.08 -19.02
N ALA A 14 6.85 0.23 -18.96
CA ALA A 14 6.28 0.88 -17.78
C ALA A 14 4.89 0.30 -17.47
N CYS A 15 4.82 -0.83 -16.78
CA CYS A 15 3.62 -1.22 -16.08
C CYS A 15 3.52 -0.27 -14.87
N LYS A 16 2.64 0.73 -14.99
CA LYS A 16 2.16 1.47 -13.82
C LYS A 16 1.64 0.42 -12.84
N MET A 17 2.40 0.15 -11.79
CA MET A 17 1.95 -0.67 -10.66
C MET A 17 0.90 0.18 -9.94
N ARG A 18 -0.32 0.19 -10.48
CA ARG A 18 -1.45 0.90 -9.87
C ARG A 18 -1.90 0.06 -8.70
N THR A 19 -1.94 0.66 -7.52
CA THR A 19 -2.54 0.02 -6.35
C THR A 19 -4.01 -0.34 -6.66
N LYS A 20 -4.36 -1.60 -6.44
CA LYS A 20 -5.73 -2.09 -6.58
C LYS A 20 -6.57 -1.60 -5.41
N LEU A 21 -7.61 -0.82 -5.71
CA LEU A 21 -8.49 -0.22 -4.71
C LEU A 21 -9.67 -1.15 -4.41
N LEU A 22 -9.52 -2.04 -3.42
CA LEU A 22 -10.50 -3.09 -3.12
C LEU A 22 -11.82 -2.52 -2.59
N TYR A 23 -11.77 -1.36 -1.93
CA TYR A 23 -12.97 -0.66 -1.43
C TYR A 23 -13.94 -0.23 -2.55
N HIS A 24 -13.48 -0.08 -3.79
CA HIS A 24 -14.33 0.19 -4.95
C HIS A 24 -15.04 -1.06 -5.49
N GLU A 25 -14.45 -2.25 -5.29
CA GLU A 25 -15.03 -3.51 -5.76
C GLU A 25 -16.06 -4.05 -4.76
N ASN A 26 -15.75 -3.98 -3.47
CA ASN A 26 -16.64 -4.41 -2.41
C ASN A 26 -16.41 -3.61 -1.14
N SER A 27 -17.30 -2.66 -0.85
CA SER A 27 -17.24 -1.78 0.31
C SER A 27 -17.43 -2.49 1.67
N PHE A 28 -17.78 -3.78 1.67
CA PHE A 28 -17.83 -4.61 2.88
C PHE A 28 -16.53 -5.40 3.12
N THR A 29 -15.47 -5.15 2.35
CA THR A 29 -14.17 -5.81 2.52
C THR A 29 -13.30 -4.99 3.45
N TYR A 30 -13.13 -5.49 4.68
CA TYR A 30 -12.36 -4.82 5.73
C TYR A 30 -10.94 -5.38 5.88
N GLU A 31 -10.66 -6.54 5.27
CA GLU A 31 -9.38 -7.23 5.38
C GLU A 31 -8.91 -7.70 4.00
N CYS A 32 -7.61 -7.56 3.72
CA CYS A 32 -7.00 -8.08 2.51
C CYS A 32 -5.54 -8.47 2.73
N SER A 33 -5.05 -9.45 1.95
CA SER A 33 -3.62 -9.71 1.83
C SER A 33 -3.06 -8.93 0.64
N ALA A 34 -2.00 -8.15 0.88
CA ALA A 34 -1.32 -7.34 -0.11
C ALA A 34 0.20 -7.46 0.04
N LYS A 35 0.94 -7.05 -1.00
CA LYS A 35 2.40 -7.01 -1.03
C LYS A 35 2.88 -5.56 -0.93
N VAL A 36 3.93 -5.36 -0.14
CA VAL A 36 4.66 -4.09 -0.09
C VAL A 36 5.49 -3.97 -1.36
N VAL A 37 5.24 -2.92 -2.14
CA VAL A 37 5.94 -2.64 -3.42
C VAL A 37 6.99 -1.53 -3.29
N ALA A 38 6.85 -0.65 -2.28
CA ALA A 38 7.86 0.35 -1.92
C ALA A 38 7.74 0.71 -0.44
N VAL A 39 8.81 1.25 0.12
CA VAL A 39 8.89 1.78 1.48
C VAL A 39 9.62 3.12 1.42
N ASP A 40 9.06 4.14 2.05
CA ASP A 40 9.66 5.47 2.18
C ASP A 40 9.49 5.99 3.61
N GLY A 41 10.55 5.87 4.42
CA GLY A 41 10.48 6.19 5.85
C GLY A 41 9.43 5.34 6.58
N ASP A 42 8.42 6.01 7.13
CA ASP A 42 7.29 5.41 7.84
C ASP A 42 6.09 5.10 6.92
N GLU A 43 6.20 5.40 5.63
CA GLU A 43 5.18 5.15 4.62
C GLU A 43 5.49 3.88 3.82
N ILE A 44 4.44 3.13 3.46
CA ILE A 44 4.55 1.95 2.63
C ILE A 44 3.57 2.03 1.46
N ALA A 45 4.03 1.60 0.28
CA ALA A 45 3.17 1.44 -0.87
C ALA A 45 2.78 -0.03 -1.01
N LEU A 46 1.49 -0.30 -1.17
CA LEU A 46 0.93 -1.64 -1.37
C LEU A 46 0.45 -1.83 -2.82
N ASP A 47 0.48 -3.07 -3.31
CA ASP A 47 -0.11 -3.44 -4.60
C ASP A 47 -1.65 -3.46 -4.57
N ALA A 48 -2.26 -3.65 -3.39
CA ALA A 48 -3.69 -3.58 -3.15
C ALA A 48 -3.99 -3.00 -1.75
N THR A 49 -5.13 -2.33 -1.59
CA THR A 49 -5.55 -1.77 -0.30
C THR A 49 -7.06 -1.76 -0.12
N VAL A 50 -7.50 -2.00 1.13
CA VAL A 50 -8.87 -1.76 1.61
C VAL A 50 -9.03 -0.37 2.23
N PHE A 51 -7.93 0.30 2.57
CA PHE A 51 -7.97 1.60 3.22
C PHE A 51 -8.44 2.69 2.25
N PHE A 52 -9.52 3.37 2.63
CA PHE A 52 -10.02 4.52 1.90
C PHE A 52 -9.34 5.82 2.39
N PRO A 53 -8.66 6.59 1.51
CA PRO A 53 -7.92 7.81 1.87
C PRO A 53 -8.80 8.97 2.37
N GLY A 54 -10.12 8.77 2.46
CA GLY A 54 -11.08 9.81 2.79
C GLY A 54 -11.48 10.63 1.55
N GLY A 55 -12.52 11.46 1.70
CA GLY A 55 -13.04 12.30 0.62
C GLY A 55 -14.52 12.63 0.77
N GLY A 56 -14.96 13.75 0.18
CA GLY A 56 -16.38 14.14 0.18
C GLY A 56 -16.99 14.41 1.57
N GLY A 57 -16.16 14.71 2.58
CA GLY A 57 -16.58 14.86 3.98
C GLY A 57 -16.42 13.59 4.83
N GLN A 58 -15.99 12.47 4.23
CA GLN A 58 -15.66 11.25 4.95
C GLN A 58 -14.21 11.29 5.46
N MET A 59 -14.03 10.88 6.72
CA MET A 59 -12.71 10.74 7.35
C MET A 59 -11.92 9.57 6.74
N PRO A 60 -10.58 9.66 6.69
CA PRO A 60 -9.74 8.56 6.22
C PRO A 60 -9.86 7.34 7.14
N ASP A 61 -9.71 6.16 6.54
CA ASP A 61 -9.75 4.91 7.29
C ASP A 61 -8.52 4.75 8.18
N ARG A 62 -8.76 4.16 9.35
CA ARG A 62 -7.72 3.76 10.31
C ARG A 62 -7.92 2.28 10.62
N GLY A 63 -6.82 1.56 10.71
CA GLY A 63 -6.84 0.11 10.87
C GLY A 63 -5.46 -0.40 11.24
N THR A 64 -5.20 -1.66 10.90
CA THR A 64 -3.95 -2.31 11.26
C THR A 64 -3.39 -3.11 10.10
N ILE A 65 -2.07 -3.22 10.06
CA ILE A 65 -1.33 -4.06 9.12
C ILE A 65 -0.60 -5.13 9.93
N THR A 66 -0.75 -6.38 9.52
CA THR A 66 -0.17 -7.54 10.20
C THR A 66 0.83 -8.26 9.30
N TRP A 67 1.98 -8.65 9.85
CA TRP A 67 3.01 -9.45 9.17
C TRP A 67 3.86 -10.23 10.17
N ASP A 68 4.28 -11.46 9.85
CA ASP A 68 5.22 -12.27 10.66
C ASP A 68 4.96 -12.30 12.19
N ASN A 69 3.69 -12.21 12.62
CA ASN A 69 3.26 -12.11 14.02
C ASN A 69 3.42 -10.73 14.70
N ARG A 70 3.50 -9.66 13.90
CA ARG A 70 3.42 -8.26 14.32
C ARG A 70 2.14 -7.62 13.82
N GLN A 71 1.68 -6.61 14.54
CA GLN A 71 0.55 -5.77 14.17
C GLN A 71 0.96 -4.31 14.40
N GLN A 72 0.74 -3.48 13.41
CA GLN A 72 1.00 -2.04 13.48
C GLN A 72 -0.26 -1.28 13.10
N GLU A 73 -0.56 -0.20 13.82
CA GLU A 73 -1.61 0.72 13.42
C GLU A 73 -1.21 1.42 12.13
N ALA A 74 -2.15 1.50 11.19
CA ALA A 74 -1.96 2.13 9.90
C ALA A 74 -3.17 3.00 9.56
N SER A 75 -2.88 4.12 8.92
CA SER A 75 -3.87 5.01 8.33
C SER A 75 -3.32 5.53 7.02
N VAL A 76 -4.25 5.87 6.13
CA VAL A 76 -3.98 6.50 4.83
C VAL A 76 -3.99 8.01 4.92
#